data_AF-A0A973GDW3-F1
#
_entry.id   AF-A0A973GDW3-F1
#
_cell.length_a   1.000
_cell.length_b   1.000
_cell.length_c   1.000
_cell.angle_alpha   90.00
_cell.angle_beta   90.00
_cell.angle_gamma   90.00
#
_symmetry.space_group_name_H-M   'P 1'
#
loop_
_entity.id
_entity.type
_entity.pdbx_description
1 polymer ?
#
loop_
_entity_poly.entity_id
_entity_poly.type
_entity_poly.pdbx_seq_one_letter_code
_entity_poly.pdbx_strand_id
1 'polypeptide(L)'
;MDRRRQRLGLWVAFLAAHAWLTWLGVRVVASEAFYDVDLYRWWMALGLQAGQWPVLHEAWVYPAGAIVPMLLPALVTTTSTPGYALAWCLLVTVLDAAALALLLRRGRGRSVAGWWWTAFLVLLGPVAIGRLDAVVAALMVASLVAATERSID
;
A
#
# COMPACT_ATOMS: atom_id res chain seq x y z
N MET A 1 23.33 -19.12 8.24
CA MET A 1 22.40 -18.24 8.97
C MET A 1 21.19 -19.04 9.42
N ASP A 2 20.78 -18.91 10.67
CA ASP A 2 19.53 -19.49 11.18
C ASP A 2 18.33 -18.94 10.37
N ARG A 3 17.41 -19.80 9.92
CA ARG A 3 16.21 -19.42 9.17
C ARG A 3 15.38 -18.38 9.91
N ARG A 4 15.37 -18.42 11.24
CA ARG A 4 14.69 -17.43 12.09
C ARG A 4 15.35 -16.06 11.98
N ARG A 5 16.69 -16.00 12.03
CA ARG A 5 17.46 -14.74 11.86
C ARG A 5 17.28 -14.15 10.47
N GLN A 6 17.25 -14.99 9.42
CA GLN A 6 16.99 -14.53 8.05
C GLN A 6 15.59 -13.92 7.89
N ARG A 7 14.57 -14.58 8.45
CA ARG A 7 13.19 -14.04 8.43
C ARG A 7 13.08 -12.73 9.21
N LEU A 8 13.71 -12.66 10.38
CA LEU A 8 13.73 -11.42 11.17
C LEU A 8 14.40 -10.28 10.40
N GLY A 9 15.56 -10.54 9.78
CA GLY A 9 16.26 -9.55 8.98
C GLY A 9 15.43 -9.01 7.80
N LEU A 10 14.67 -9.88 7.14
CA LEU A 10 13.77 -9.48 6.06
C LEU A 10 12.60 -8.60 6.56
N TRP A 11 11.96 -8.97 7.67
CA TRP A 11 10.89 -8.15 8.25
C TRP A 11 11.39 -6.79 8.73
N VAL A 12 12.58 -6.74 9.35
CA VAL A 12 13.22 -5.48 9.73
C VAL A 12 13.52 -4.62 8.50
N ALA A 13 14.08 -5.22 7.44
CA ALA A 13 14.34 -4.50 6.20
C ALA A 13 13.04 -3.98 5.54
N PHE A 14 11.97 -4.78 5.56
CA PHE A 14 10.66 -4.39 5.07
C PHE A 14 10.09 -3.19 5.84
N LEU A 15 10.08 -3.25 7.17
CA LEU A 15 9.58 -2.15 8.01
C LEU A 15 10.44 -0.89 7.86
N ALA A 16 11.77 -1.04 7.75
CA ALA A 16 12.66 0.08 7.49
C ALA A 16 12.39 0.71 6.12
N ALA A 17 12.16 -0.09 5.08
CA ALA A 17 11.79 0.38 3.75
C ALA A 17 10.48 1.17 3.77
N HIS A 18 9.42 0.65 4.40
CA HIS A 18 8.15 1.35 4.52
C HIS A 18 8.26 2.64 5.34
N ALA A 19 8.99 2.62 6.45
CA ALA A 19 9.23 3.82 7.25
C ALA A 19 9.99 4.89 6.45
N TRP A 20 11.03 4.48 5.72
CA TRP A 20 11.81 5.36 4.85
C TRP A 20 10.96 5.95 3.72
N LEU A 21 10.21 5.12 3.00
CA LEU A 21 9.33 5.55 1.91
C LEU A 21 8.23 6.48 2.42
N THR A 22 7.66 6.19 3.59
CA THR A 22 6.65 7.05 4.24
C THR A 22 7.25 8.41 4.59
N TRP A 23 8.43 8.43 5.21
CA TRP A 23 9.12 9.68 5.52
C TRP A 23 9.43 10.49 4.25
N LEU A 24 9.98 9.83 3.22
CA LEU A 24 10.32 10.44 1.94
C LEU A 24 9.08 11.03 1.28
N GLY A 25 8.01 10.24 1.14
CA GLY A 25 6.76 10.64 0.51
C GLY A 25 5.98 11.70 1.27
N VAL A 26 5.88 11.63 2.59
CA VAL A 26 5.07 12.56 3.38
C VAL A 26 5.82 13.85 3.73
N ARG A 27 7.15 13.84 3.78
CA ARG A 27 7.94 14.98 4.29
C ARG A 27 8.90 15.60 3.29
N VAL A 28 9.47 14.81 2.37
CA VAL A 28 10.54 15.29 1.49
C VAL A 28 10.00 15.64 0.11
N VAL A 29 9.17 14.76 -0.47
CA VAL A 29 8.64 14.91 -1.84
C VAL A 29 7.11 14.82 -1.87
N ALA A 30 6.46 15.46 -0.89
CA ALA A 30 5.01 15.38 -0.72
C ALA A 30 4.23 15.98 -1.89
N SER A 31 4.71 17.11 -2.42
CA SER A 31 4.11 17.80 -3.57
C SER A 31 4.21 16.99 -4.86
N GLU A 32 5.26 16.19 -5.02
CA GLU A 32 5.59 15.48 -6.25
C GLU A 32 5.02 14.06 -6.25
N ALA A 33 5.11 13.34 -5.14
CA ALA A 33 4.79 11.92 -5.07
C ALA A 33 3.44 11.59 -4.43
N PHE A 34 2.86 12.51 -3.65
CA PHE A 34 1.66 12.27 -2.84
C PHE A 34 0.47 13.12 -3.26
N TYR A 35 0.54 13.75 -4.44
CA TYR A 35 -0.57 14.51 -5.02
C TYR A 35 -1.84 13.66 -5.15
N ASP A 36 -1.71 12.42 -5.62
CA ASP A 36 -2.83 11.48 -5.73
C ASP A 36 -3.46 11.16 -4.37
N VAL A 37 -2.64 10.97 -3.33
CA VAL A 37 -3.13 10.69 -1.97
C VAL A 37 -3.92 11.89 -1.42
N ASP A 38 -3.46 13.11 -1.70
CA ASP A 38 -4.20 14.32 -1.33
C ASP A 38 -5.50 14.48 -2.14
N LEU A 39 -5.50 14.09 -3.41
CA LEU A 39 -6.70 14.04 -4.24
C LEU A 39 -7.72 13.04 -3.67
N TYR A 40 -7.29 11.86 -3.25
CA TYR A 40 -8.15 10.88 -2.58
C TYR A 40 -8.75 11.46 -1.30
N ARG A 41 -7.94 12.13 -0.47
CA ARG A 41 -8.42 12.84 0.72
C ARG A 41 -9.51 13.84 0.37
N TRP A 42 -9.29 14.66 -0.65
CA TRP A 42 -10.24 15.68 -1.10
C TRP A 42 -11.56 15.07 -1.59
N TRP A 43 -11.51 14.02 -2.42
CA TRP A 43 -12.71 13.29 -2.84
C TRP A 43 -13.49 12.71 -1.66
N MET A 44 -12.80 12.13 -0.68
CA MET A 44 -13.47 11.60 0.51
C MET A 44 -14.06 12.72 1.38
N ALA A 45 -13.39 13.87 1.46
CA ALA A 45 -13.94 15.05 2.14
C ALA A 45 -15.25 15.50 1.47
N LEU A 46 -15.28 15.61 0.14
CA LEU A 46 -16.48 15.99 -0.62
C LEU A 46 -17.62 14.98 -0.46
N GLY A 47 -17.32 13.68 -0.59
CA GLY A 47 -18.31 12.62 -0.43
C GLY A 47 -18.95 12.63 0.96
N LEU A 48 -18.12 12.75 2.00
CA LEU A 48 -18.57 12.72 3.40
C LEU A 48 -19.26 14.02 3.85
N GLN A 49 -18.83 15.18 3.37
CA GLN A 49 -19.34 16.48 3.85
C GLN A 49 -20.46 17.05 2.96
N ALA A 50 -20.38 16.84 1.65
CA ALA A 50 -21.29 17.43 0.67
C ALA A 50 -22.12 16.40 -0.11
N GLY A 51 -21.94 15.10 0.14
CA GLY A 51 -22.60 14.03 -0.62
C GLY A 51 -22.09 13.90 -2.07
N GLN A 52 -21.01 14.61 -2.42
CA GLN A 52 -20.44 14.63 -3.75
C GLN A 52 -19.40 13.52 -3.91
N TRP A 53 -19.90 12.33 -4.24
CA TRP A 53 -19.07 11.15 -4.48
C TRP A 53 -18.49 11.17 -5.90
N PRO A 54 -17.17 10.94 -6.07
CA PRO A 54 -16.56 11.07 -7.38
C PRO A 54 -17.05 10.00 -8.36
N VAL A 55 -17.39 8.80 -7.88
CA VAL A 55 -18.05 7.72 -8.67
C VAL A 55 -19.37 8.17 -9.32
N LEU A 56 -20.09 9.10 -8.71
CA LEU A 56 -21.45 9.47 -9.12
C LEU A 56 -21.53 10.85 -9.77
N HIS A 57 -20.59 11.75 -9.45
CA HIS A 57 -20.70 13.17 -9.77
C HIS A 57 -19.53 13.71 -10.62
N GLU A 58 -18.49 12.91 -10.85
CA GLU A 58 -17.29 13.33 -11.59
C GLU A 58 -17.04 12.44 -12.81
N ALA A 59 -16.17 12.90 -13.71
CA ALA A 59 -15.63 12.08 -14.80
C ALA A 59 -14.67 11.01 -14.24
N TRP A 60 -15.25 9.96 -13.69
CA TRP A 60 -14.55 8.93 -12.92
C TRP A 60 -14.02 7.79 -13.79
N VAL A 61 -12.76 7.40 -13.59
CA VAL A 61 -12.07 6.37 -14.39
C VAL A 61 -11.78 5.08 -13.64
N TYR A 62 -11.93 5.07 -12.31
CA TYR A 62 -11.66 3.89 -11.49
C TYR A 62 -12.92 3.02 -11.34
N PRO A 63 -12.81 1.72 -11.03
CA PRO A 63 -13.97 0.95 -10.61
C PRO A 63 -14.56 1.50 -9.30
N ALA A 64 -15.86 1.30 -9.05
CA ALA A 64 -16.52 1.81 -7.84
C ALA A 64 -15.85 1.32 -6.53
N GLY A 65 -15.27 0.11 -6.54
CA GLY A 65 -14.53 -0.45 -5.41
C GLY A 65 -13.27 0.34 -5.01
N ALA A 66 -12.74 1.21 -5.88
CA ALA A 66 -11.57 2.05 -5.57
C ALA A 66 -11.83 3.03 -4.42
N ILE A 67 -13.10 3.33 -4.12
CA ILE A 67 -13.49 4.17 -2.99
C ILE A 67 -13.12 3.53 -1.65
N VAL A 68 -13.13 2.20 -1.55
CA VAL A 68 -12.88 1.49 -0.29
C VAL A 68 -11.51 1.82 0.32
N PRO A 69 -10.38 1.64 -0.38
CA PRO A 69 -9.07 2.01 0.17
C PRO A 69 -8.92 3.52 0.40
N MET A 70 -9.63 4.38 -0.35
CA MET A 70 -9.62 5.83 -0.13
C MET A 70 -10.40 6.23 1.15
N LEU A 71 -11.50 5.54 1.46
CA LEU A 71 -12.30 5.80 2.66
C LEU A 71 -11.58 5.40 3.95
N LEU A 72 -10.75 4.35 3.93
CA LEU A 72 -10.11 3.84 5.16
C LEU A 72 -9.25 4.91 5.87
N PRO A 73 -8.35 5.66 5.20
CA PRO A 73 -7.64 6.77 5.82
C PRO A 73 -8.56 7.96 6.16
N ALA A 74 -9.68 8.13 5.46
CA ALA A 74 -10.66 9.18 5.74
C ALA A 74 -11.33 9.00 7.12
N LEU A 75 -11.39 7.76 7.64
CA LEU A 75 -11.85 7.47 9.00
C LEU A 75 -10.95 8.11 10.08
N VAL A 76 -9.68 8.39 9.74
CA VAL A 76 -8.74 9.09 10.63
C VAL A 76 -8.93 10.61 10.49
N THR A 77 -8.84 11.14 9.27
CA THR A 77 -9.02 12.57 9.00
C THR A 77 -9.17 12.83 7.52
N THR A 78 -10.03 13.76 7.12
CA THR A 78 -10.05 14.33 5.76
C THR A 78 -9.55 15.79 5.71
N THR A 79 -9.31 16.40 6.87
CA THR A 79 -8.93 17.81 7.01
C THR A 79 -7.42 18.02 7.10
N SER A 80 -6.65 16.99 7.47
CA SER A 80 -5.19 17.03 7.54
C SER A 80 -4.57 16.24 6.39
N THR A 81 -3.89 16.93 5.46
CA THR A 81 -3.14 16.29 4.37
C THR A 81 -2.08 15.30 4.90
N PRO A 82 -1.17 15.69 5.83
CA PRO A 82 -0.18 14.75 6.35
C PRO A 82 -0.81 13.63 7.16
N GLY A 83 -1.90 13.91 7.89
CA GLY A 83 -2.61 12.90 8.69
C GLY A 83 -3.25 11.81 7.83
N TYR A 84 -3.94 12.21 6.76
CA TYR A 84 -4.51 11.26 5.79
C TYR A 84 -3.40 10.49 5.07
N ALA A 85 -2.33 11.16 4.66
CA ALA A 85 -1.19 10.52 4.00
C ALA A 85 -0.52 9.47 4.89
N LEU A 86 -0.33 9.73 6.19
CA LEU A 86 0.20 8.75 7.14
C LEU A 86 -0.73 7.55 7.31
N ALA A 87 -2.05 7.79 7.41
CA ALA A 87 -3.04 6.72 7.51
C ALA A 87 -3.09 5.87 6.22
N TRP A 88 -2.92 6.50 5.06
CA TRP A 88 -2.76 5.84 3.77
C TRP A 88 -1.50 4.97 3.72
N CYS A 89 -0.34 5.51 4.09
CA CYS A 89 0.90 4.75 4.14
C CYS A 89 0.81 3.55 5.08
N LEU A 90 0.12 3.69 6.22
CA LEU A 90 -0.12 2.59 7.15
C LEU A 90 -0.97 1.49 6.49
N LEU A 91 -2.06 1.86 5.81
CA LEU A 91 -2.88 0.92 5.06
C LEU A 91 -2.05 0.14 4.04
N VAL A 92 -1.29 0.83 3.19
CA VAL A 92 -0.42 0.19 2.19
C VAL A 92 0.61 -0.73 2.87
N THR A 93 1.23 -0.28 3.95
CA THR A 93 2.20 -1.09 4.73
C THR A 93 1.58 -2.38 5.26
N VAL A 94 0.34 -2.32 5.75
CA VAL A 94 -0.38 -3.51 6.23
C VAL A 94 -0.68 -4.48 5.09
N LEU A 95 -1.10 -3.97 3.93
CA LEU A 95 -1.37 -4.80 2.75
C LEU A 95 -0.09 -5.46 2.22
N ASP A 96 1.00 -4.70 2.11
CA ASP A 96 2.30 -5.22 1.67
C ASP A 96 2.89 -6.20 2.69
N ALA A 97 2.67 -5.97 3.98
CA ALA A 97 3.05 -6.93 5.02
C ALA A 97 2.27 -8.24 4.87
N ALA A 98 0.97 -8.18 4.57
CA ALA A 98 0.18 -9.37 4.30
C ALA A 98 0.69 -10.11 3.05
N ALA A 99 1.00 -9.39 1.96
CA ALA A 99 1.60 -9.96 0.76
C ALA A 99 2.95 -10.62 1.05
N LEU A 100 3.83 -9.95 1.80
CA LEU A 100 5.12 -10.49 2.23
C LEU A 100 4.94 -11.74 3.09
N ALA A 101 4.02 -11.72 4.05
CA ALA A 101 3.72 -12.87 4.89
C ALA A 101 3.31 -14.08 4.04
N LEU A 102 2.44 -13.87 3.03
CA LEU A 102 2.01 -14.90 2.09
C LEU A 102 3.20 -15.45 1.28
N LEU A 103 4.03 -14.57 0.69
CA LEU A 103 5.24 -14.99 -0.04
C LEU A 103 6.19 -15.86 0.81
N LEU A 104 6.21 -15.64 2.13
CA LEU A 104 7.07 -16.38 3.05
C LEU A 104 6.48 -17.71 3.56
N ARG A 105 5.22 -18.05 3.25
CA ARG A 105 4.53 -19.22 3.82
C ARG A 105 5.12 -20.55 3.35
N ARG A 106 5.19 -20.85 2.05
CA ARG A 106 5.66 -22.16 1.52
C ARG A 106 6.37 -22.02 0.16
N GLY A 107 7.16 -23.03 -0.23
CA GLY A 107 7.92 -23.06 -1.50
C GLY A 107 9.44 -22.92 -1.38
N ARG A 108 10.16 -23.34 -2.45
CA ARG A 108 11.60 -23.08 -2.66
C ARG A 108 11.75 -21.62 -3.14
N GLY A 109 12.78 -20.90 -2.69
CA GLY A 109 13.00 -19.51 -3.10
C GLY A 109 12.19 -18.43 -2.36
N ARG A 110 11.37 -18.78 -1.37
CA ARG A 110 10.55 -17.82 -0.60
C ARG A 110 11.31 -16.62 -0.03
N SER A 111 12.54 -16.82 0.43
CA SER A 111 13.37 -15.74 0.95
C SER A 111 13.80 -14.79 -0.16
N VAL A 112 14.09 -15.33 -1.36
CA VAL A 112 14.43 -14.53 -2.55
C VAL A 112 13.21 -13.71 -2.96
N ALA A 113 12.02 -14.31 -3.00
CA ALA A 113 10.78 -13.60 -3.32
C ALA A 113 10.50 -12.45 -2.33
N GLY A 114 10.67 -12.69 -1.03
CA GLY A 114 10.49 -11.64 -0.02
C GLY A 114 11.52 -10.52 -0.12
N TRP A 115 12.81 -10.85 -0.32
CA TRP A 115 13.84 -9.83 -0.54
C TRP A 115 13.62 -9.05 -1.83
N TRP A 116 13.19 -9.72 -2.90
CA TRP A 116 12.85 -9.08 -4.16
C TRP A 116 11.67 -8.12 -3.98
N TRP A 117 10.61 -8.54 -3.29
CA TRP A 117 9.46 -7.69 -2.99
C TRP A 117 9.89 -6.41 -2.26
N THR A 118 10.61 -6.54 -1.15
CA THR A 118 11.10 -5.39 -0.38
C THR A 118 12.03 -4.49 -1.20
N ALA A 119 12.96 -5.07 -1.96
CA ALA A 119 13.88 -4.30 -2.80
C ALA A 119 13.15 -3.56 -3.93
N PHE A 120 12.15 -4.20 -4.54
CA PHE A 120 11.35 -3.62 -5.61
C PHE A 120 10.55 -2.40 -5.14
N LEU A 121 9.93 -2.47 -3.96
CA LEU A 121 9.25 -1.33 -3.34
C LEU A 121 10.21 -0.14 -3.14
N VAL A 122 11.43 -0.40 -2.66
CA VAL A 122 12.45 0.65 -2.49
C VAL A 122 12.89 1.24 -3.83
N LEU A 123 13.09 0.41 -4.85
CA LEU A 123 13.52 0.85 -6.19
C LEU A 123 12.46 1.70 -6.89
N LEU A 124 11.18 1.41 -6.70
CA LEU A 124 10.06 2.23 -7.18
C LEU A 124 9.97 3.58 -6.45
N GLY A 125 10.52 3.67 -5.24
CA GLY A 125 10.50 4.88 -4.43
C GLY A 125 9.09 5.22 -3.92
N PRO A 126 8.80 6.51 -3.62
CA PRO A 126 7.53 6.94 -3.01
C PRO A 126 6.27 6.51 -3.78
N VAL A 127 6.37 6.36 -5.11
CA VAL A 127 5.28 5.90 -5.97
C VAL A 127 4.77 4.51 -5.56
N ALA A 128 5.65 3.68 -4.98
CA ALA A 128 5.29 2.36 -4.47
C ALA A 128 4.24 2.40 -3.36
N ILE A 129 4.08 3.54 -2.67
CA ILE A 129 3.12 3.69 -1.57
C ILE A 129 2.18 4.89 -1.74
N GLY A 130 2.48 5.83 -2.63
CA GLY A 130 1.74 7.09 -2.84
C GLY A 130 0.62 7.00 -3.89
N ARG A 131 0.24 5.80 -4.33
CA ARG A 131 -0.74 5.60 -5.41
C ARG A 131 -1.72 4.48 -5.12
N LEU A 132 -2.91 4.56 -5.73
CA LEU A 132 -3.90 3.49 -5.67
C LEU A 132 -3.33 2.15 -6.18
N ASP A 133 -2.43 2.18 -7.16
CA ASP A 133 -1.76 1.01 -7.71
C ASP A 133 -1.00 0.20 -6.65
N ALA A 134 -0.55 0.83 -5.55
CA ALA A 134 0.10 0.15 -4.43
C ALA A 134 -0.84 -0.86 -3.75
N VAL A 135 -2.08 -0.45 -3.50
CA VAL A 135 -3.13 -1.31 -2.95
C VAL A 135 -3.41 -2.47 -3.89
N VAL A 136 -3.54 -2.17 -5.19
CA VAL A 136 -3.84 -3.19 -6.20
C VAL A 136 -2.69 -4.19 -6.32
N ALA A 137 -1.43 -3.73 -6.35
CA ALA A 137 -0.26 -4.59 -6.43
C ALA A 137 -0.17 -5.56 -5.24
N ALA A 138 -0.37 -5.06 -4.01
CA ALA A 138 -0.39 -5.89 -2.80
C ALA A 138 -1.46 -6.99 -2.87
N LEU A 139 -2.68 -6.61 -3.28
CA LEU A 139 -3.79 -7.54 -3.45
C LEU A 139 -3.52 -8.56 -4.56
N MET A 140 -2.97 -8.13 -5.71
CA MET A 140 -2.62 -9.04 -6.80
C MET A 140 -1.59 -10.09 -6.35
N VAL A 141 -0.51 -9.68 -5.67
CA VAL A 141 0.49 -10.62 -5.15
C VAL A 141 -0.15 -11.58 -4.15
N ALA A 142 -0.94 -11.08 -3.21
CA ALA A 142 -1.64 -11.91 -2.24
C ALA A 142 -2.57 -12.93 -2.91
N SER A 143 -3.36 -12.50 -3.89
CA SER A 143 -4.28 -13.35 -4.65
C SER A 143 -3.57 -14.40 -5.48
N LEU A 144 -2.48 -14.04 -6.16
CA LEU A 144 -1.69 -14.99 -6.97
C LEU A 144 -1.05 -16.07 -6.09
N VAL A 145 -0.46 -15.68 -4.96
CA VAL A 145 0.10 -16.65 -4.00
C VAL A 145 -1.02 -17.57 -3.50
N ALA A 146 -2.16 -17.02 -3.07
CA ALA A 146 -3.28 -17.81 -2.59
C ALA A 146 -3.87 -18.75 -3.67
N ALA A 147 -3.88 -18.33 -4.94
CA ALA A 147 -4.35 -19.17 -6.05
C ALA A 147 -3.40 -20.34 -6.34
N THR A 148 -2.08 -20.09 -6.34
CA THR A 148 -1.08 -21.15 -6.53
C THR A 148 -1.04 -22.15 -5.38
N GLU A 149 -1.41 -21.73 -4.16
CA GLU A 149 -1.57 -22.65 -3.03
C GLU A 149 -2.75 -23.61 -3.24
N ARG A 150 -3.81 -23.21 -3.95
CA ARG A 150 -5.00 -24.04 -4.18
C ARG A 150 -4.88 -25.01 -5.34
N SER A 151 -4.02 -24.73 -6.33
CA SER A 151 -3.90 -25.56 -7.54
C SER A 151 -3.00 -26.79 -7.38
N ILE A 152 -2.33 -26.94 -6.23
CA ILE A 152 -1.39 -28.04 -5.94
C ILE A 152 -2.04 -29.10 -5.03
N ASP A 153 -3.24 -28.83 -4.52
CA ASP A 153 -4.12 -29.78 -3.83
C ASP A 153 -5.13 -30.39 -4.83
#